data_AF-A0A355VXN8-F1
#
_entry.id   AF-A0A355VXN8-F1
#
_cell.length_a   1.000
_cell.length_b   1.000
_cell.length_c   1.000
_cell.angle_alpha   90.00
_cell.angle_beta   90.00
_cell.angle_gamma   90.00
#
_symmetry.space_group_name_H-M   'P 1'
#
loop_
_entity.id
_entity.type
_entity.pdbx_description
1 polymer ?
#
loop_
_entity_poly.entity_id
_entity_poly.type
_entity_poly.pdbx_seq_one_letter_code
_entity_poly.pdbx_strand_id
1 'polypeptide(L)'
;MAIQLKMMGAQKNTQDKALSQKQELVQARQLSATPYDPLKLKASDPVDIKIMSALVQDALIPASNFHYDITEKTFTILANRFCWEESPEILNHQKIYGRILCGLYFQNVEKVQQINFDRKKTDQDYNLLAIEADKEDEIQLVFSGSTRIKLKVSSLCCHLTDLEDMWYTTTKPDHESDEHERKSA
;
A
#
# COMPACT_ATOMS: atom_id res chain seq x y z
N MET A 1 -7.67 8.21 45.86
CA MET A 1 -8.94 7.61 45.36
C MET A 1 -9.49 8.29 44.11
N ALA A 2 -9.43 9.63 43.98
CA ALA A 2 -9.94 10.35 42.79
C ALA A 2 -9.15 10.13 41.48
N ILE A 3 -7.85 9.84 41.55
CA ILE A 3 -6.99 9.61 40.35
C ILE A 3 -7.35 8.28 39.66
N GLN A 4 -7.77 7.28 40.44
CA GLN A 4 -8.09 5.94 39.94
C GLN A 4 -9.43 5.92 39.16
N LEU A 5 -10.42 6.72 39.59
CA LEU A 5 -11.70 6.88 38.88
C LEU A 5 -11.54 7.56 37.51
N LYS A 6 -10.62 8.53 37.40
CA LYS A 6 -10.38 9.29 36.15
C LYS A 6 -9.68 8.43 35.08
N MET A 7 -8.79 7.53 35.51
CA MET A 7 -8.09 6.56 34.65
C MET A 7 -9.07 5.50 34.08
N MET A 8 -9.99 5.00 34.90
CA MET A 8 -11.00 4.01 34.47
C MET A 8 -12.03 4.60 33.48
N GLY A 9 -12.39 5.89 33.63
CA GLY A 9 -13.28 6.59 32.70
C GLY A 9 -12.63 6.89 31.34
N ALA A 10 -11.33 7.21 31.32
CA ALA A 10 -10.58 7.38 30.08
C ALA A 10 -10.40 6.05 29.33
N GLN A 11 -10.12 4.96 30.04
CA GLN A 11 -9.96 3.62 29.45
C GLN A 11 -11.27 3.09 28.84
N LYS A 12 -12.42 3.29 29.48
CA LYS A 12 -13.73 2.93 28.90
C LYS A 12 -14.03 3.69 27.61
N ASN A 13 -13.81 5.00 27.59
CA ASN A 13 -14.08 5.82 26.41
C ASN A 13 -13.18 5.44 25.21
N THR A 14 -11.93 5.06 25.45
CA THR A 14 -11.02 4.58 24.40
C THR A 14 -11.41 3.19 23.87
N GLN A 15 -11.86 2.30 24.75
CA GLN A 15 -12.34 0.96 24.35
C GLN A 15 -13.66 1.02 23.57
N ASP A 16 -14.59 1.89 23.97
CA ASP A 16 -15.86 2.09 23.27
C ASP A 16 -15.65 2.70 21.87
N LYS A 17 -14.71 3.65 21.74
CA LYS A 17 -14.31 4.18 20.42
C LYS A 17 -13.67 3.13 19.52
N ALA A 18 -12.77 2.29 20.06
CA ALA A 18 -12.12 1.23 19.30
C ALA A 18 -13.12 0.15 18.85
N LEU A 19 -14.12 -0.17 19.68
CA LEU A 19 -15.17 -1.12 19.34
C LEU A 19 -16.12 -0.55 18.27
N SER A 20 -16.51 0.72 18.38
CA SER A 20 -17.30 1.43 17.36
C SER A 20 -16.55 1.48 16.03
N GLN A 21 -15.26 1.81 16.05
CA GLN A 21 -14.42 1.84 14.84
C GLN A 21 -14.28 0.44 14.23
N LYS A 22 -14.16 -0.61 15.05
CA LYS A 22 -14.13 -2.00 14.57
C LYS A 22 -15.47 -2.44 13.96
N GLN A 23 -16.60 -2.00 14.52
CA GLN A 23 -17.93 -2.26 13.97
C GLN A 23 -18.17 -1.49 12.66
N GLU A 24 -17.71 -0.25 12.57
CA GLU A 24 -17.74 0.56 11.35
C GLU A 24 -16.89 -0.06 10.24
N LEU A 25 -15.70 -0.57 10.55
CA LEU A 25 -14.86 -1.31 9.59
C LEU A 25 -15.53 -2.59 9.06
N VAL A 26 -16.30 -3.29 9.91
CA VAL A 26 -17.07 -4.48 9.48
C VAL A 26 -18.24 -4.07 8.58
N GLN A 27 -18.94 -2.98 8.91
CA GLN A 27 -20.04 -2.48 8.10
C GLN A 27 -19.56 -1.89 6.77
N ALA A 28 -18.43 -1.19 6.76
CA ALA A 28 -17.78 -0.68 5.56
C ALA A 28 -17.33 -1.83 4.64
N ARG A 29 -16.83 -2.95 5.19
CA ARG A 29 -16.55 -4.17 4.41
C ARG A 29 -17.78 -4.81 3.76
N GLN A 30 -18.98 -4.59 4.31
CA GLN A 30 -20.24 -5.14 3.76
C GLN A 30 -20.93 -4.22 2.74
N LEU A 31 -20.42 -3.01 2.53
CA LEU A 31 -20.97 -2.02 1.59
C LEU A 31 -20.45 -2.18 0.15
N SER A 32 -19.72 -3.25 -0.17
CA SER A 32 -19.28 -3.57 -1.54
C SER A 32 -20.48 -3.90 -2.44
N ALA A 33 -21.19 -2.87 -2.91
CA ALA A 33 -22.33 -2.97 -3.81
C ALA A 33 -22.26 -2.01 -5.01
N THR A 34 -21.16 -1.27 -5.16
CA THR A 34 -20.79 -0.66 -6.44
C THR A 34 -19.90 -1.66 -7.20
N PRO A 35 -20.23 -2.04 -8.45
CA PRO A 35 -19.38 -2.92 -9.23
C PRO A 35 -18.09 -2.17 -9.59
N TYR A 36 -17.07 -2.40 -8.79
CA TYR A 36 -15.71 -2.05 -9.09
C TYR A 36 -15.17 -3.03 -10.14
N ASP A 37 -14.63 -2.53 -11.25
CA ASP A 37 -14.00 -3.36 -12.29
C ASP A 37 -12.51 -3.57 -11.93
N PRO A 38 -12.08 -4.79 -11.55
CA PRO A 38 -10.72 -5.02 -11.09
C PRO A 38 -9.64 -4.68 -12.13
N LEU A 39 -8.59 -3.96 -11.70
CA LEU A 39 -7.50 -3.63 -12.60
C LEU A 39 -6.70 -4.87 -12.99
N LYS A 40 -6.38 -4.95 -14.28
CA LYS A 40 -5.42 -5.92 -14.83
C LYS A 40 -4.58 -5.23 -15.89
N LEU A 41 -3.42 -4.72 -15.48
CA LEU A 41 -2.56 -3.89 -16.30
C LEU A 41 -1.20 -4.56 -16.52
N LYS A 42 -0.60 -4.27 -17.67
CA LYS A 42 0.78 -4.65 -18.01
C LYS A 42 1.56 -3.39 -18.35
N ALA A 43 2.73 -3.22 -17.75
CA ALA A 43 3.71 -2.22 -18.12
C ALA A 43 4.86 -2.88 -18.88
N SER A 44 5.20 -2.35 -20.05
CA SER A 44 6.29 -2.84 -20.91
C SER A 44 7.35 -1.77 -21.19
N ASP A 45 7.10 -0.51 -20.80
CA ASP A 45 8.07 0.58 -20.89
C ASP A 45 8.05 1.51 -19.65
N PRO A 46 9.00 2.45 -19.53
CA PRO A 46 9.05 3.41 -18.43
C PRO A 46 7.84 4.34 -18.29
N VAL A 47 7.12 4.64 -19.38
CA VAL A 47 5.92 5.49 -19.33
C VAL A 47 4.77 4.73 -18.68
N ASP A 48 4.59 3.45 -19.02
CA ASP A 48 3.61 2.58 -18.36
C ASP A 48 3.87 2.47 -16.86
N ILE A 49 5.14 2.36 -16.45
CA ILE A 49 5.52 2.31 -15.03
C ILE A 49 5.06 3.55 -14.28
N LYS A 50 5.06 4.74 -14.89
CA LYS A 50 4.56 5.96 -14.22
C LYS A 50 3.07 5.85 -13.90
N ILE A 51 2.28 5.29 -14.81
CA ILE A 51 0.84 5.07 -14.58
C ILE A 51 0.65 4.04 -13.47
N MET A 52 1.36 2.91 -13.54
CA MET A 52 1.29 1.87 -12.52
C MET A 52 1.72 2.39 -11.14
N SER A 53 2.80 3.18 -11.09
CA SER A 53 3.32 3.82 -9.88
C SER A 53 2.26 4.67 -9.20
N ALA A 54 1.52 5.49 -9.96
CA ALA A 54 0.42 6.30 -9.42
C ALA A 54 -0.73 5.43 -8.85
N LEU A 55 -1.06 4.33 -9.52
CA LEU A 55 -2.15 3.42 -9.09
C LEU A 55 -1.82 2.62 -7.82
N VAL A 56 -0.54 2.36 -7.55
CA VAL A 56 -0.09 1.63 -6.37
C VAL A 56 0.57 2.51 -5.31
N GLN A 57 0.52 3.83 -5.50
CA GLN A 57 0.98 4.77 -4.50
C GLN A 57 0.18 4.57 -3.21
N ASP A 58 0.88 4.58 -2.07
CA ASP A 58 0.37 4.30 -0.73
C ASP A 58 -0.15 2.88 -0.49
N ALA A 59 0.38 1.93 -1.27
CA ALA A 59 0.15 0.53 -1.03
C ALA A 59 0.90 0.05 0.22
N LEU A 60 0.17 -0.61 1.11
CA LEU A 60 0.72 -1.19 2.33
C LEU A 60 1.10 -2.65 2.09
N ILE A 61 2.35 -2.98 2.38
CA ILE A 61 2.94 -4.29 2.09
C ILE A 61 3.61 -4.85 3.34
N PRO A 62 3.07 -5.93 3.93
CA PRO A 62 3.74 -6.65 5.00
C PRO A 62 5.11 -7.17 4.55
N ALA A 63 6.09 -7.21 5.46
CA ALA A 63 7.43 -7.72 5.17
C ALA A 63 7.45 -9.15 4.58
N SER A 64 6.44 -9.96 4.90
CA SER A 64 6.27 -11.34 4.40
C SER A 64 5.83 -11.42 2.94
N ASN A 65 5.32 -10.33 2.37
CA ASN A 65 4.65 -10.34 1.06
C ASN A 65 5.58 -10.04 -0.11
N PHE A 66 6.90 -10.00 0.12
CA PHE A 66 7.90 -9.87 -0.92
C PHE A 66 8.51 -11.22 -1.26
N HIS A 67 8.36 -11.67 -2.49
CA HIS A 67 8.92 -12.92 -2.98
C HIS A 67 9.86 -12.69 -4.16
N TYR A 68 11.07 -13.26 -4.10
CA TYR A 68 12.00 -13.28 -5.21
C TYR A 68 12.30 -14.73 -5.57
N ASP A 69 11.92 -15.12 -6.78
CA ASP A 69 12.28 -16.41 -7.36
C ASP A 69 13.42 -16.19 -8.37
N ILE A 70 14.62 -16.65 -8.00
CA ILE A 70 15.82 -16.52 -8.83
C ILE A 70 15.81 -17.48 -10.03
N THR A 71 15.12 -18.62 -9.92
CA THR A 71 15.05 -19.62 -10.98
C THR A 71 14.11 -19.15 -12.08
N GLU A 72 12.93 -18.68 -11.68
CA GLU A 72 11.95 -18.11 -12.62
C GLU A 72 12.26 -16.67 -13.02
N LYS A 73 13.22 -16.02 -12.35
CA LYS A 73 13.58 -14.60 -12.53
C LYS A 73 12.39 -13.68 -12.33
N THR A 74 11.66 -13.87 -11.23
CA THR A 74 10.46 -13.09 -10.92
C THR A 74 10.55 -12.46 -9.54
N PHE A 75 10.02 -11.24 -9.44
CA PHE A 75 9.81 -10.57 -8.15
C PHE A 75 8.34 -10.28 -7.99
N THR A 76 7.73 -10.74 -6.91
CA THR A 76 6.29 -10.62 -6.65
C THR A 76 6.05 -9.90 -5.34
N ILE A 77 5.02 -9.05 -5.33
CA ILE A 77 4.56 -8.33 -4.14
C ILE A 77 3.04 -8.51 -4.03
N LEU A 78 2.57 -8.88 -2.84
CA LEU A 78 1.16 -8.74 -2.48
C LEU A 78 0.97 -7.47 -1.65
N ALA A 79 0.15 -6.55 -2.15
CA ALA A 79 0.01 -5.21 -1.60
C ALA A 79 -1.46 -4.84 -1.42
N ASN A 80 -1.79 -4.11 -0.36
CA ASN A 80 -3.09 -3.46 -0.23
C ASN A 80 -2.98 -2.04 -0.78
N ARG A 81 -3.29 -1.84 -2.08
CA ARG A 81 -3.21 -0.53 -2.72
C ARG A 81 -4.39 0.35 -2.31
N PHE A 82 -4.16 1.65 -2.31
CA PHE A 82 -5.21 2.65 -2.18
C PHE A 82 -5.80 2.95 -3.56
N CYS A 83 -7.13 2.91 -3.69
CA CYS A 83 -7.79 3.11 -4.97
C CYS A 83 -7.94 4.61 -5.24
N TRP A 84 -6.86 5.24 -5.71
CA TRP A 84 -6.83 6.68 -6.03
C TRP A 84 -7.79 7.08 -7.15
N GLU A 85 -8.09 6.13 -8.04
CA GLU A 85 -9.03 6.28 -9.15
C GLU A 85 -10.49 6.34 -8.70
N GLU A 86 -10.80 5.88 -7.48
CA GLU A 86 -12.14 5.85 -6.94
C GLU A 86 -12.47 7.12 -6.16
N SER A 87 -13.70 7.61 -6.32
CA SER A 87 -14.20 8.71 -5.50
C SER A 87 -14.53 8.21 -4.09
N PRO A 88 -14.25 9.01 -3.03
CA PRO A 88 -14.61 8.61 -1.68
C PRO A 88 -16.13 8.49 -1.53
N GLU A 89 -16.57 7.47 -0.81
CA GLU A 89 -17.97 7.30 -0.42
C GLU A 89 -18.26 7.95 0.92
N ILE A 90 -19.55 8.13 1.24
CA ILE A 90 -20.00 8.69 2.51
C ILE A 90 -20.74 7.61 3.31
N LEU A 91 -20.20 7.27 4.47
CA LEU A 91 -20.83 6.39 5.45
C LEU A 91 -20.92 7.12 6.78
N ASN A 92 -22.11 7.21 7.37
CA ASN A 92 -22.35 7.88 8.66
C ASN A 92 -21.79 9.32 8.73
N HIS A 93 -21.93 10.09 7.65
CA HIS A 93 -21.39 11.45 7.52
C HIS A 93 -19.85 11.56 7.49
N GLN A 94 -19.15 10.44 7.30
CA GLN A 94 -17.70 10.37 7.17
C GLN A 94 -17.30 9.86 5.79
N LYS A 95 -16.20 10.41 5.24
CA LYS A 95 -15.59 9.90 4.01
C LYS A 95 -14.90 8.56 4.27
N ILE A 96 -15.20 7.58 3.43
CA ILE A 96 -14.50 6.30 3.36
C ILE A 96 -13.87 6.14 1.98
N TYR A 97 -12.78 5.39 1.92
CA TYR A 97 -11.93 5.27 0.75
C TYR A 97 -11.67 3.81 0.41
N GLY A 98 -11.57 3.50 -0.88
CA GLY A 98 -11.33 2.14 -1.37
C GLY A 98 -9.87 1.69 -1.16
N ARG A 99 -9.72 0.46 -0.72
CA ARG A 99 -8.47 -0.32 -0.76
C ARG A 99 -8.76 -1.70 -1.32
N ILE A 100 -7.77 -2.28 -1.98
CA ILE A 100 -7.91 -3.59 -2.61
C ILE A 100 -6.59 -4.36 -2.52
N LEU A 101 -6.69 -5.68 -2.35
CA LEU A 101 -5.52 -6.55 -2.43
C LEU A 101 -5.14 -6.71 -3.90
N CYS A 102 -3.90 -6.38 -4.23
CA CYS A 102 -3.36 -6.53 -5.58
C CYS A 102 -2.03 -7.27 -5.58
N GLY A 103 -1.72 -7.91 -6.70
CA GLY A 103 -0.42 -8.48 -7.02
C GLY A 103 0.37 -7.55 -7.95
N LEU A 104 1.60 -7.24 -7.58
CA LEU A 104 2.61 -6.71 -8.49
C LEU A 104 3.58 -7.82 -8.87
N TYR A 105 3.73 -8.07 -10.16
CA TYR A 105 4.55 -9.17 -10.68
C TYR A 105 5.54 -8.66 -11.72
N PHE A 106 6.81 -8.65 -11.35
CA PHE A 106 7.92 -8.24 -12.20
C PHE A 106 8.60 -9.46 -12.79
N GLN A 107 8.78 -9.47 -14.10
CA GLN A 107 9.44 -10.55 -14.83
C GLN A 107 10.88 -10.15 -15.20
N ASN A 108 11.65 -11.15 -15.62
CA ASN A 108 13.01 -10.97 -16.12
C ASN A 108 13.97 -10.35 -15.10
N VAL A 109 13.72 -10.56 -13.81
CA VAL A 109 14.49 -10.03 -12.70
C VAL A 109 15.76 -10.85 -12.52
N GLU A 110 16.90 -10.23 -12.84
CA GLU A 110 18.21 -10.86 -12.74
C GLU A 110 18.83 -10.71 -11.35
N LYS A 111 18.49 -9.62 -10.66
CA LYS A 111 19.04 -9.30 -9.34
C LYS A 111 18.09 -8.43 -8.55
N VAL A 112 18.00 -8.71 -7.25
CA VAL A 112 17.30 -7.86 -6.27
C VAL A 112 18.32 -7.31 -5.28
N GLN A 113 18.29 -6.00 -5.06
CA GLN A 113 19.09 -5.31 -4.05
C GLN A 113 18.15 -4.58 -3.10
N GLN A 114 18.39 -4.71 -1.80
CA GLN A 114 17.54 -4.12 -0.76
C GLN A 114 18.35 -3.14 0.07
N ILE A 115 17.77 -1.98 0.36
CA ILE A 115 18.38 -0.90 1.15
C ILE A 115 17.41 -0.56 2.28
N ASN A 116 17.90 -0.58 3.53
CA ASN A 116 17.11 -0.34 4.75
C ASN A 116 15.87 -1.25 4.91
N PHE A 117 15.89 -2.41 4.25
CA PHE A 117 14.83 -3.41 4.34
C PHE A 117 15.19 -4.45 5.41
N ASP A 118 14.24 -4.75 6.30
CA ASP A 118 14.43 -5.71 7.39
C ASP A 118 13.29 -6.73 7.41
N ARG A 119 13.57 -7.91 6.84
CA ARG A 119 12.64 -9.05 6.81
C ARG A 119 12.22 -9.54 8.18
N LYS A 120 12.97 -9.22 9.25
CA LYS A 120 12.66 -9.69 10.60
C LYS A 120 11.63 -8.83 11.31
N LYS A 121 11.34 -7.63 10.81
CA LYS A 121 10.29 -6.75 11.34
C LYS A 121 8.93 -7.13 10.76
N THR A 122 8.42 -8.27 11.19
CA THR A 122 7.16 -8.83 10.68
C THR A 122 5.93 -7.97 11.00
N ASP A 123 6.01 -7.13 12.03
CA ASP A 123 4.91 -6.26 12.47
C ASP A 123 4.90 -4.90 11.74
N GLN A 124 5.81 -4.68 10.79
CA GLN A 124 5.91 -3.44 10.04
C GLN A 124 5.42 -3.61 8.61
N ASP A 125 4.45 -2.78 8.23
CA ASP A 125 4.07 -2.59 6.83
C ASP A 125 5.02 -1.59 6.15
N TYR A 126 5.41 -1.91 4.92
CA TYR A 126 6.12 -1.01 4.03
C TYR A 126 5.09 -0.21 3.22
N ASN A 127 5.14 1.11 3.32
CA ASN A 127 4.32 2.00 2.50
C ASN A 127 5.04 2.33 1.19
N LEU A 128 4.53 1.84 0.05
CA LEU A 128 5.08 2.10 -1.28
C LEU A 128 4.73 3.52 -1.75
N LEU A 129 5.75 4.34 -1.99
CA LEU A 129 5.59 5.73 -2.43
C LEU A 129 5.71 5.88 -3.94
N ALA A 130 6.57 5.09 -4.58
CA ALA A 130 6.77 5.15 -6.02
C ALA A 130 7.39 3.87 -6.57
N ILE A 131 7.08 3.59 -7.83
CA ILE A 131 7.86 2.74 -8.73
C ILE A 131 8.56 3.66 -9.74
N GLU A 132 9.88 3.59 -9.78
CA GLU A 132 10.74 4.39 -10.65
C GLU A 132 11.42 3.47 -11.67
N ALA A 133 11.45 3.87 -12.94
CA ALA A 133 12.13 3.15 -14.01
C ALA A 133 12.80 4.16 -14.96
N ASP A 134 13.90 4.77 -14.50
CA ASP A 134 14.64 5.77 -15.30
C ASP A 134 15.28 5.15 -16.56
N LYS A 135 15.49 3.83 -16.54
CA LYS A 135 16.06 3.02 -17.63
C LYS A 135 15.25 1.74 -17.76
N GLU A 136 15.24 1.15 -18.95
CA GLU A 136 14.49 -0.09 -19.22
C GLU A 136 15.05 -1.33 -18.50
N ASP A 137 16.26 -1.24 -17.94
CA ASP A 137 17.01 -2.34 -17.33
C ASP A 137 17.12 -2.24 -15.79
N GLU A 138 16.45 -1.26 -15.18
CA GLU A 138 16.44 -1.04 -13.74
C GLU A 138 15.09 -0.48 -13.26
N ILE A 139 14.50 -1.14 -12.25
CA ILE A 139 13.28 -0.69 -11.59
C ILE A 139 13.59 -0.48 -10.11
N GLN A 140 13.17 0.65 -9.55
CA GLN A 140 13.27 0.93 -8.12
C GLN A 140 11.90 1.07 -7.49
N LEU A 141 11.70 0.34 -6.39
CA LEU A 141 10.57 0.47 -5.50
C LEU A 141 11.01 1.34 -4.32
N VAL A 142 10.33 2.47 -4.14
CA VAL A 142 10.64 3.46 -3.11
C VAL A 142 9.57 3.41 -2.05
N PHE A 143 9.99 3.23 -0.81
CA PHE A 143 9.09 3.15 0.34
C PHE A 143 9.34 4.31 1.29
N SER A 144 8.37 4.56 2.18
CA SER A 144 8.59 5.46 3.31
C SER A 144 9.74 4.98 4.21
N GLY A 145 10.28 5.88 5.03
CA GLY A 145 11.39 5.55 5.93
C GLY A 145 12.69 5.19 5.20
N SER A 146 12.95 5.82 4.04
CA SER A 146 14.18 5.65 3.25
C SER A 146 14.50 4.21 2.83
N THR A 147 13.48 3.34 2.78
CA THR A 147 13.61 1.97 2.32
C THR A 147 13.50 1.91 0.80
N ARG A 148 14.37 1.12 0.15
CA ARG A 148 14.34 0.93 -1.31
C ARG A 148 14.60 -0.53 -1.67
N ILE A 149 13.93 -1.01 -2.71
CA ILE A 149 14.25 -2.27 -3.37
C ILE A 149 14.54 -1.96 -4.84
N LYS A 150 15.72 -2.35 -5.31
CA LYS A 150 16.16 -2.20 -6.70
C LYS A 150 16.13 -3.56 -7.38
N LEU A 151 15.49 -3.60 -8.54
CA LEU A 151 15.40 -4.75 -9.42
C LEU A 151 16.26 -4.47 -10.66
N LYS A 152 17.24 -5.33 -10.93
CA LYS A 152 17.89 -5.39 -12.24
C LYS A 152 17.06 -6.31 -13.12
N VAL A 153 16.65 -5.83 -14.29
CA VAL A 153 15.87 -6.62 -15.24
C VAL A 153 16.56 -6.70 -16.60
N SER A 154 16.42 -7.82 -17.30
CA SER A 154 16.89 -7.92 -18.69
C SER A 154 15.94 -7.25 -19.68
N SER A 155 14.67 -7.14 -19.32
CA SER A 155 13.66 -6.35 -20.03
C SER A 155 12.49 -6.01 -19.10
N LEU A 156 11.98 -4.79 -19.24
CA LEU A 156 10.87 -4.29 -18.42
C LEU A 156 9.57 -5.04 -18.76
N CYS A 157 9.04 -5.76 -17.77
CA CYS A 157 7.71 -6.35 -17.86
C CYS A 157 7.14 -6.48 -16.44
N CYS A 158 6.12 -5.68 -16.14
CA CYS A 158 5.43 -5.70 -14.85
C CYS A 158 3.93 -5.87 -15.06
N HIS A 159 3.27 -6.63 -14.19
CA HIS A 159 1.82 -6.76 -14.15
C HIS A 159 1.28 -6.26 -12.82
N LEU A 160 0.19 -5.51 -12.88
CA LEU A 160 -0.66 -5.17 -11.73
C LEU A 160 -1.98 -5.91 -11.90
N THR A 161 -2.41 -6.66 -10.90
CA THR A 161 -3.70 -7.36 -10.92
C THR A 161 -4.37 -7.25 -9.56
N ASP A 162 -5.58 -6.72 -9.52
CA ASP A 162 -6.43 -6.76 -8.32
C ASP A 162 -6.98 -8.19 -8.12
N LEU A 163 -6.91 -8.68 -6.88
CA LEU A 163 -7.08 -10.10 -6.55
C LEU A 163 -8.32 -10.41 -5.72
N GLU A 164 -8.88 -9.41 -5.04
CA GLU A 164 -10.04 -9.53 -4.15
C GLU A 164 -11.04 -8.43 -4.43
N ASP A 165 -12.16 -8.43 -3.72
CA ASP A 165 -13.11 -7.33 -3.73
C ASP A 165 -12.53 -6.11 -3.00
N MET A 166 -12.88 -4.92 -3.49
CA MET A 166 -12.55 -3.68 -2.82
C MET A 166 -13.21 -3.62 -1.43
N TRP A 167 -12.46 -3.12 -0.45
CA TRP A 167 -12.95 -2.83 0.90
C TRP A 167 -12.65 -1.38 1.28
N TYR A 168 -13.38 -0.86 2.26
CA TYR A 168 -13.29 0.55 2.61
C TYR A 168 -12.52 0.81 3.92
N THR A 169 -11.79 1.91 3.94
CA THR A 169 -11.09 2.46 5.11
C THR A 169 -11.51 3.90 5.38
N THR A 170 -11.49 4.31 6.64
CA THR A 170 -11.64 5.72 7.03
C THR A 170 -10.34 6.52 6.87
N THR A 171 -9.21 5.83 6.73
CA THR A 171 -7.87 6.45 6.71
C THR A 171 -7.41 6.69 5.27
N LYS A 172 -7.40 7.97 4.88
CA LYS A 172 -6.74 8.42 3.66
C LYS A 172 -5.24 8.59 3.93
N PRO A 173 -4.34 8.16 3.03
CA PRO A 173 -2.95 8.60 3.07
C PRO A 173 -2.86 10.14 3.09
N ASP A 174 -2.04 10.68 3.98
CA ASP A 174 -1.79 12.11 4.09
C ASP A 174 -0.36 12.39 3.61
N HIS A 175 -0.23 13.35 2.69
CA HIS A 175 1.04 13.78 2.10
C HIS A 175 1.33 15.25 2.38
N GLU A 176 0.44 15.99 3.06
CA GLU A 176 0.62 17.42 3.32
C GLU A 176 1.74 17.69 4.36
N SER A 177 2.06 16.71 5.20
CA SER A 177 3.13 16.84 6.21
C SER A 177 4.55 16.75 5.66
N ASP A 178 4.75 16.06 4.53
CA ASP A 178 6.09 15.63 4.08
C ASP A 178 6.78 16.66 3.17
N GLU A 179 6.07 17.68 2.69
CA GLU A 179 6.67 18.80 1.94
C GLU A 179 7.52 19.74 2.82
N HIS A 180 7.28 19.78 4.14
CA HIS A 180 8.01 20.66 5.04
C HIS A 180 9.46 20.24 5.29
N GLU A 181 9.80 18.95 5.13
CA GLU A 181 11.18 18.46 5.36
C GLU A 181 12.09 18.64 4.14
N ARG A 182 11.56 18.73 2.92
CA ARG A 182 12.37 18.88 1.69
C ARG A 182 12.92 20.28 1.46
N LYS A 183 12.44 21.30 2.18
CA LYS A 183 12.91 22.69 2.05
C LYS A 183 13.94 23.08 3.11
N SER A 184 14.42 22.14 3.93
CA SER A 184 15.38 22.42 5.02
C SER A 184 16.66 21.59 4.96
N ALA A 185 16.95 20.93 3.83
CA ALA A 185 18.20 20.21 3.60
C ALA A 185 19.05 20.89 2.51
#